data_AF-F2REA8-F1
#
_entry.id   AF-F2REA8-F1
#
_cell.length_a   1.000
_cell.length_b   1.000
_cell.length_c   1.000
_cell.angle_alpha   90.00
_cell.angle_beta   90.00
_cell.angle_gamma   90.00
#
_symmetry.space_group_name_H-M   'P 1'
#
loop_
_entity.id
_entity.type
_entity.pdbx_description
1 polymer ?
#
loop_
_entity_poly.entity_id
_entity_poly.type
_entity_poly.pdbx_seq_one_letter_code
_entity_poly.pdbx_strand_id
1 'polypeptide(L)'
;MREILGRRRRLRFRRKARTARLDAAVTFAVEWGWPVLPGAGLRATTRTAAGPACSCPDPDCVVPGAHPYDPGLLAATTDERMIRWWWTRRPDAPVVLATGGRAPCAVSLPAVAGARALAALDATGMRLGPVVATPTRWSILVAPYGLERLGELLYAKDSVPSSLRFHGEGGYLLLPPSVAGTGQVRWERAPLAGSARPWLPDVEAVVDALIEASTSTPGGGSRLAY
;
A
#
# COMPACT_ATOMS: atom_id res chain seq x y z
N MET A 1 -8.46 -40.68 0.35
CA MET A 1 -7.03 -40.32 0.52
C MET A 1 -6.62 -38.96 -0.10
N ARG A 2 -7.29 -38.46 -1.17
CA ARG A 2 -6.94 -37.18 -1.83
C ARG A 2 -7.25 -35.89 -1.02
N GLU A 3 -8.28 -35.89 -0.17
CA GLU A 3 -8.65 -34.71 0.65
C GLU A 3 -7.63 -34.33 1.73
N ILE A 4 -6.99 -35.32 2.35
CA ILE A 4 -6.02 -35.10 3.45
C ILE A 4 -4.76 -34.39 2.92
N LEU A 5 -4.34 -34.71 1.69
CA LEU A 5 -3.21 -34.07 1.02
C LEU A 5 -3.52 -32.61 0.66
N GLY A 6 -4.74 -32.32 0.20
CA GLY A 6 -5.20 -30.96 -0.09
C GLY A 6 -5.26 -30.07 1.17
N ARG A 7 -5.75 -30.62 2.28
CA ARG A 7 -5.83 -29.90 3.57
C ARG A 7 -4.44 -29.57 4.13
N ARG A 8 -3.51 -30.54 4.10
CA ARG A 8 -2.12 -30.34 4.55
C ARG A 8 -1.37 -29.30 3.70
N ARG A 9 -1.57 -29.30 2.38
CA ARG A 9 -0.98 -28.28 1.48
C ARG A 9 -1.49 -26.88 1.83
N ARG A 10 -2.81 -26.69 1.97
CA ARG A 10 -3.42 -25.39 2.32
C ARG A 10 -2.89 -24.84 3.65
N LEU A 11 -2.76 -25.69 4.68
CA LEU A 11 -2.20 -25.30 5.98
C LEU A 11 -0.74 -24.85 5.88
N ARG A 12 0.08 -25.55 5.08
CA ARG A 12 1.48 -25.17 4.82
C ARG A 12 1.58 -23.82 4.10
N PHE A 13 0.76 -23.59 3.07
CA PHE A 13 0.72 -22.30 2.36
C PHE A 13 0.31 -21.15 3.29
N ARG A 14 -0.71 -21.35 4.14
CA ARG A 14 -1.13 -20.34 5.11
C ARG A 14 -0.03 -20.02 6.11
N ARG A 15 0.67 -21.04 6.64
CA ARG A 15 1.82 -20.83 7.54
C ARG A 15 2.95 -20.05 6.86
N LYS A 16 3.30 -20.40 5.62
CA LYS A 16 4.31 -19.67 4.82
C LYS A 16 3.92 -18.21 4.59
N ALA A 17 2.65 -17.94 4.27
CA ALA A 17 2.16 -16.58 4.07
C ALA A 17 2.18 -15.74 5.37
N ARG A 18 1.87 -16.35 6.52
CA ARG A 18 1.95 -15.70 7.83
C ARG A 18 3.38 -15.31 8.18
N THR A 19 4.32 -16.25 8.00
CA THR A 19 5.75 -15.99 8.19
C THR A 19 6.22 -14.87 7.27
N ALA A 20 5.87 -14.93 5.98
CA ALA A 20 6.24 -13.89 5.01
C ALA A 20 5.72 -12.48 5.38
N ARG A 21 4.55 -12.36 6.00
CA ARG A 21 4.03 -11.04 6.46
C ARG A 21 4.79 -10.51 7.66
N LEU A 22 5.08 -11.37 8.64
CA LEU A 22 5.89 -10.97 9.79
C LEU A 22 7.31 -10.57 9.34
N ASP A 23 7.94 -11.37 8.50
CA ASP A 23 9.28 -11.09 7.98
C ASP A 23 9.29 -9.76 7.21
N ALA A 24 8.30 -9.53 6.33
CA ALA A 24 8.15 -8.27 5.61
C ALA A 24 7.94 -7.08 6.57
N ALA A 25 7.07 -7.21 7.58
CA ALA A 25 6.84 -6.16 8.57
C ALA A 25 8.12 -5.81 9.34
N VAL A 26 8.91 -6.82 9.72
CA VAL A 26 10.21 -6.63 10.37
C VAL A 26 11.20 -5.93 9.43
N THR A 27 11.31 -6.36 8.17
CA THR A 27 12.18 -5.70 7.18
C THR A 27 11.79 -4.22 6.99
N PHE A 28 10.50 -3.93 6.83
CA PHE A 28 10.04 -2.53 6.67
C PHE A 28 10.35 -1.69 7.90
N ALA A 29 10.04 -2.21 9.09
CA ALA A 29 10.25 -1.51 10.35
C ALA A 29 11.73 -1.30 10.69
N VAL A 30 12.50 -2.39 10.69
CA VAL A 30 13.83 -2.45 11.30
C VAL A 30 14.92 -2.12 10.30
N GLU A 31 14.85 -2.72 9.10
CA GLU A 31 15.88 -2.49 8.08
C GLU A 31 15.63 -1.12 7.45
N TRP A 32 14.42 -0.87 6.94
CA TRP A 32 14.14 0.35 6.18
C TRP A 32 13.76 1.55 7.06
N GLY A 33 13.47 1.32 8.34
CA GLY A 33 13.09 2.38 9.28
C GLY A 33 11.70 2.95 9.00
N TRP A 34 10.82 2.19 8.34
CA TRP A 34 9.48 2.62 8.00
C TRP A 34 8.50 2.25 9.12
N PRO A 35 7.80 3.22 9.73
CA PRO A 35 6.84 2.94 10.79
C PRO A 35 5.64 2.17 10.24
N VAL A 36 5.43 0.95 10.75
CA VAL A 36 4.34 0.08 10.32
C VAL A 36 3.45 -0.36 11.49
N LEU A 37 2.26 -0.83 11.15
CA LEU A 37 1.27 -1.38 12.08
C LEU A 37 0.40 -2.43 11.39
N PRO A 38 -0.23 -3.35 12.14
CA PRO A 38 -1.21 -4.27 11.58
C PRO A 38 -2.49 -3.53 11.23
N GLY A 39 -2.97 -3.66 10.00
CA GLY A 39 -4.29 -3.18 9.62
C GLY A 39 -5.42 -4.08 10.14
N ALA A 40 -6.67 -3.65 9.95
CA ALA A 40 -7.84 -4.41 10.36
C ALA A 40 -7.83 -5.83 9.75
N GLY A 41 -7.54 -5.94 8.44
CA GLY A 41 -7.63 -7.20 7.71
C GLY A 41 -9.08 -7.63 7.39
N LEU A 42 -9.22 -8.81 6.80
CA LEU A 42 -10.51 -9.36 6.36
C LEU A 42 -11.01 -10.45 7.31
N ARG A 43 -12.33 -10.57 7.47
CA ARG A 43 -12.95 -11.70 8.17
C ARG A 43 -12.88 -12.94 7.27
N ALA A 44 -12.32 -14.02 7.80
CA ALA A 44 -11.98 -15.22 7.02
C ALA A 44 -13.19 -15.99 6.44
N THR A 45 -14.40 -15.80 6.97
CA THR A 45 -15.57 -16.65 6.67
C THR A 45 -16.81 -15.88 6.23
N THR A 46 -16.77 -14.54 6.22
CA THR A 46 -17.96 -13.72 5.95
C THR A 46 -17.75 -12.91 4.67
N ARG A 47 -18.63 -13.14 3.70
CA ARG A 47 -18.80 -12.28 2.52
C ARG A 47 -20.10 -11.52 2.69
N THR A 48 -20.06 -10.22 2.46
CA THR A 48 -21.25 -9.38 2.32
C THR A 48 -21.68 -9.39 0.85
N ALA A 49 -22.86 -8.84 0.56
CA ALA A 49 -23.29 -8.59 -0.82
C ALA A 49 -22.28 -7.70 -1.58
N ALA A 50 -21.51 -6.87 -0.86
CA ALA A 50 -20.50 -5.96 -1.41
C ALA A 50 -19.09 -6.57 -1.52
N GLY A 51 -18.83 -7.79 -1.01
CA GLY A 51 -17.51 -8.43 -1.11
C GLY A 51 -16.99 -9.01 0.21
N PRO A 52 -15.66 -9.17 0.38
CA PRO A 52 -15.07 -9.63 1.63
C PRO A 52 -15.38 -8.67 2.79
N ALA A 53 -15.84 -9.18 3.94
CA ALA A 53 -16.13 -8.33 5.09
C ALA A 53 -14.84 -7.89 5.80
N CYS A 54 -14.80 -6.62 6.25
CA CYS A 54 -13.72 -6.13 7.10
C CYS A 54 -13.81 -6.71 8.52
N SER A 55 -12.68 -6.83 9.21
CA SER A 55 -12.65 -7.24 10.61
C SER A 55 -13.03 -6.11 11.58
N CYS A 56 -13.01 -4.85 11.13
CA CYS A 56 -13.38 -3.69 11.93
C CYS A 56 -14.87 -3.75 12.36
N PRO A 57 -15.30 -2.95 13.34
CA PRO A 57 -16.68 -2.91 13.79
C PRO A 57 -17.61 -2.20 12.81
N ASP A 58 -17.08 -1.43 11.85
CA ASP A 58 -17.86 -0.73 10.84
C ASP A 58 -18.48 -1.73 9.83
N PRO A 59 -19.83 -1.89 9.80
CA PRO A 59 -20.51 -2.79 8.90
C PRO A 59 -20.45 -2.32 7.43
N ASP A 60 -20.29 -1.02 7.21
CA ASP A 60 -20.27 -0.37 5.89
C ASP A 60 -18.85 0.07 5.49
N CYS A 61 -17.84 -0.60 6.07
CA CYS A 61 -16.43 -0.32 5.83
C CYS A 61 -16.13 -0.24 4.33
N VAL A 62 -15.75 0.95 3.88
CA VAL A 62 -15.51 1.26 2.47
C VAL A 62 -14.17 0.71 1.95
N VAL A 63 -13.20 0.45 2.85
CA VAL A 63 -11.86 -0.10 2.51
C VAL A 63 -11.56 -1.42 3.22
N PRO A 64 -12.30 -2.52 2.96
CA PRO A 64 -12.16 -3.75 3.73
C PRO A 64 -10.73 -4.26 3.81
N GLY A 65 -10.21 -4.37 5.04
CA GLY A 65 -8.87 -4.87 5.31
C GLY A 65 -7.72 -3.99 4.84
N ALA A 66 -7.98 -2.73 4.46
CA ALA A 66 -6.97 -1.82 3.92
C ALA A 66 -6.68 -0.60 4.80
N HIS A 67 -7.06 -0.59 6.08
CA HIS A 67 -6.90 0.57 6.96
C HIS A 67 -6.40 0.21 8.38
N PRO A 68 -5.75 1.16 9.07
CA PRO A 68 -5.55 1.14 10.52
C PRO A 68 -6.88 1.08 11.28
N TYR A 69 -6.91 0.38 12.42
CA TYR A 69 -8.08 0.37 13.29
C TYR A 69 -7.68 0.16 14.75
N ASP A 70 -7.13 -1.02 15.05
CA ASP A 70 -6.61 -1.37 16.37
C ASP A 70 -5.25 -2.07 16.19
N PRO A 71 -4.10 -1.40 16.41
CA PRO A 71 -4.02 -0.04 16.90
C PRO A 71 -4.35 1.00 15.81
N GLY A 72 -4.60 2.24 16.23
CA GLY A 72 -4.74 3.38 15.34
C GLY A 72 -3.41 3.79 14.70
N LEU A 73 -3.47 4.66 13.68
CA LEU A 73 -2.32 5.03 12.85
C LEU A 73 -1.11 5.57 13.64
N LEU A 74 -1.37 6.37 14.69
CA LEU A 74 -0.31 6.97 15.51
C LEU A 74 0.54 5.96 16.29
N ALA A 75 0.08 4.70 16.40
CA ALA A 75 0.86 3.65 17.03
C ALA A 75 1.92 3.04 16.10
N ALA A 76 1.94 3.41 14.82
CA ALA A 76 2.91 2.90 13.85
C ALA A 76 4.34 3.02 14.38
N THR A 77 5.13 1.96 14.23
CA THR A 77 6.42 1.85 14.91
C THR A 77 7.47 1.17 14.06
N THR A 78 8.73 1.38 14.43
CA THR A 78 9.89 0.64 13.96
C THR A 78 10.43 -0.34 15.01
N ASP A 79 9.79 -0.45 16.19
CA ASP A 79 10.21 -1.35 17.27
C ASP A 79 9.89 -2.82 16.94
N GLU A 80 10.94 -3.61 16.72
CA GLU A 80 10.84 -5.03 16.38
C GLU A 80 10.01 -5.85 17.39
N ARG A 81 10.12 -5.57 18.69
CA ARG A 81 9.40 -6.30 19.73
C ARG A 81 7.91 -6.09 19.59
N MET A 82 7.49 -4.84 19.35
CA MET A 82 6.09 -4.50 19.15
C MET A 82 5.55 -5.11 17.84
N ILE A 83 6.32 -5.05 16.75
CA ILE A 83 5.96 -5.69 15.47
C ILE A 83 5.77 -7.20 15.64
N ARG A 84 6.74 -7.91 16.24
CA ARG A 84 6.63 -9.35 16.48
C ARG A 84 5.41 -9.70 17.32
N TRP A 85 5.19 -8.97 18.42
CA TRP A 85 4.04 -9.20 19.30
C TRP A 85 2.70 -9.03 18.59
N TRP A 86 2.56 -8.02 17.74
CA TRP A 86 1.34 -7.82 16.94
C TRP A 86 1.06 -8.98 16.00
N TRP A 87 2.05 -9.43 15.22
CA TRP A 87 1.86 -10.50 14.25
C TRP A 87 1.81 -11.90 14.89
N THR A 88 2.33 -12.09 16.10
CA THR A 88 2.05 -13.28 16.89
C THR A 88 0.57 -13.38 17.24
N ARG A 89 -0.07 -12.26 17.63
CA ARG A 89 -1.50 -12.23 17.98
C ARG A 89 -2.41 -12.20 16.75
N ARG A 90 -1.95 -11.58 15.66
CA ARG A 90 -2.72 -11.40 14.42
C ARG A 90 -1.88 -11.76 13.19
N PRO A 91 -1.59 -13.05 12.97
CA PRO A 91 -0.65 -13.49 11.94
C PRO A 91 -1.15 -13.26 10.51
N ASP A 92 -2.47 -13.08 10.35
CA ASP A 92 -3.11 -12.80 9.07
C ASP A 92 -3.34 -11.29 8.85
N ALA A 93 -2.92 -10.42 9.78
CA ALA A 93 -3.08 -8.97 9.62
C ALA A 93 -2.25 -8.43 8.44
N PRO A 94 -2.83 -7.53 7.63
CA PRO A 94 -2.10 -6.81 6.60
C PRO A 94 -1.09 -5.85 7.24
N VAL A 95 0.02 -5.62 6.56
CA VAL A 95 1.04 -4.64 6.93
C VAL A 95 0.64 -3.29 6.36
N VAL A 96 0.49 -2.30 7.22
CA VAL A 96 0.19 -0.91 6.86
C VAL A 96 1.41 -0.05 7.22
N LEU A 97 1.79 0.84 6.32
CA LEU A 97 2.77 1.91 6.50
C LEU A 97 2.05 3.18 6.95
N ALA A 98 2.55 3.86 7.97
CA ALA A 98 2.22 5.26 8.21
C ALA A 98 3.10 6.15 7.32
N THR A 99 2.49 6.97 6.47
CA THR A 99 3.22 7.79 5.50
C THR A 99 3.62 9.16 6.08
N GLY A 100 4.65 9.75 5.50
CA GLY A 100 5.15 11.08 5.89
C GLY A 100 6.05 11.09 7.13
N GLY A 101 6.40 12.30 7.59
CA GLY A 101 7.45 12.49 8.60
C GLY A 101 8.80 11.95 8.11
N ARG A 102 9.28 10.86 8.73
CA ARG A 102 10.52 10.17 8.31
C ARG A 102 10.26 8.97 7.39
N ALA A 103 8.99 8.63 7.17
CA ALA A 103 8.55 7.53 6.32
C ALA A 103 8.29 8.00 4.89
N PRO A 104 8.33 7.09 3.90
CA PRO A 104 7.95 7.41 2.53
C PRO A 104 6.55 8.04 2.48
N CYS A 105 6.38 9.00 1.58
CA CYS A 105 5.07 9.36 1.07
C CYS A 105 4.75 8.51 -0.16
N ALA A 106 3.55 8.64 -0.70
CA ALA A 106 3.21 8.03 -1.98
C ALA A 106 2.28 8.90 -2.81
N VAL A 107 2.33 8.72 -4.12
CA VAL A 107 1.33 9.23 -5.05
C VAL A 107 0.69 8.04 -5.75
N SER A 108 -0.64 8.00 -5.78
CA SER A 108 -1.36 6.85 -6.31
C SER A 108 -2.44 7.21 -7.31
N LEU A 109 -2.71 6.28 -8.21
CA LEU A 109 -3.61 6.44 -9.35
C LEU A 109 -4.28 5.10 -9.69
N PRO A 110 -5.44 5.10 -10.39
CA PRO A 110 -6.09 3.88 -10.82
C PRO A 110 -5.12 2.95 -11.58
N ALA A 111 -5.23 1.64 -11.40
CA ALA A 111 -4.22 0.66 -11.84
C ALA A 111 -3.80 0.81 -13.32
N VAL A 112 -4.76 1.06 -14.23
CA VAL A 112 -4.46 1.26 -15.66
C VAL A 112 -3.63 2.52 -15.90
N ALA A 113 -4.00 3.64 -15.26
CA ALA A 113 -3.23 4.87 -15.34
C ALA A 113 -1.85 4.70 -14.66
N GLY A 114 -1.80 3.94 -13.56
CA GLY A 114 -0.56 3.58 -12.86
C GLY A 114 0.44 2.85 -13.74
N ALA A 115 -0.04 1.85 -14.49
CA ALA A 115 0.78 1.11 -15.43
C ALA A 115 1.35 2.00 -16.54
N ARG A 116 0.52 2.92 -17.07
CA ARG A 116 0.95 3.87 -18.09
C ARG A 116 1.98 4.87 -17.55
N ALA A 117 1.73 5.44 -16.37
CA ALA A 117 2.67 6.37 -15.73
C ALA A 117 4.02 5.70 -15.48
N LEU A 118 4.01 4.45 -14.98
CA LEU A 118 5.24 3.71 -14.75
C LEU A 118 6.02 3.48 -16.05
N ALA A 119 5.34 3.07 -17.12
CA ALA A 119 5.97 2.89 -18.42
C ALA A 119 6.53 4.20 -19.01
N ALA A 120 5.82 5.31 -18.84
CA ALA A 120 6.28 6.64 -19.29
C ALA A 120 7.53 7.09 -18.52
N LEU A 121 7.54 6.92 -17.19
CA LEU A 121 8.69 7.23 -16.34
C LEU A 121 9.90 6.34 -16.66
N ASP A 122 9.69 5.08 -17.00
CA ASP A 122 10.77 4.19 -17.43
C ASP A 122 11.35 4.60 -18.80
N ALA A 123 10.48 5.03 -19.73
CA ALA A 123 10.90 5.49 -21.05
C ALA A 123 11.79 6.75 -20.99
N THR A 124 11.64 7.59 -19.96
CA THR A 124 12.49 8.75 -19.72
C THR A 124 13.78 8.42 -18.94
N GLY A 125 13.99 7.14 -18.59
CA GLY A 125 15.14 6.70 -17.80
C GLY A 125 15.10 7.18 -16.35
N MET A 126 13.92 7.55 -15.84
CA MET A 126 13.79 8.03 -14.48
C MET A 126 14.15 6.91 -13.49
N ARG A 127 15.09 7.19 -12.59
CA ARG A 127 15.28 6.33 -11.43
C ARG A 127 14.01 6.40 -10.59
N LEU A 128 13.33 5.27 -10.41
CA LEU A 128 12.16 5.18 -9.54
C LEU A 128 12.45 4.33 -8.30
N GLY A 129 11.71 4.62 -7.24
CA GLY A 129 11.66 3.82 -6.04
C GLY A 129 10.69 2.64 -6.16
N PRO A 130 10.36 2.01 -5.02
CA PRO A 130 9.39 0.93 -4.96
C PRO A 130 8.00 1.37 -5.43
N VAL A 131 7.27 0.47 -6.07
CA VAL A 131 5.89 0.69 -6.53
C VAL A 131 5.01 -0.42 -5.99
N VAL A 132 4.00 -0.04 -5.23
CA VAL A 132 2.98 -0.96 -4.69
C VAL A 132 1.80 -1.01 -5.65
N ALA A 133 1.36 -2.21 -6.00
CA ALA A 133 0.20 -2.42 -6.85
C ALA A 133 -0.88 -3.24 -6.13
N THR A 134 -2.12 -2.77 -6.28
CA THR A 134 -3.34 -3.56 -6.10
C THR A 134 -4.04 -3.70 -7.46
N PRO A 135 -5.07 -4.56 -7.58
CA PRO A 135 -5.85 -4.66 -8.81
C PRO A 135 -6.53 -3.34 -9.23
N THR A 136 -6.78 -2.43 -8.29
CA THR A 136 -7.53 -1.20 -8.56
C THR A 136 -6.66 0.06 -8.56
N ARG A 137 -5.51 0.05 -7.88
CA ARG A 137 -4.70 1.25 -7.65
C ARG A 137 -3.22 0.92 -7.48
N TRP A 138 -2.38 1.73 -8.10
CA TRP A 138 -0.93 1.64 -7.96
C TRP A 138 -0.42 2.88 -7.25
N SER A 139 0.58 2.71 -6.39
CA SER A 139 1.18 3.74 -5.56
C SER A 139 2.69 3.76 -5.78
N ILE A 140 3.20 4.88 -6.28
CA ILE A 140 4.64 5.12 -6.41
C ILE A 140 5.10 5.73 -5.08
N LEU A 141 6.07 5.08 -4.43
CA LEU A 141 6.64 5.60 -3.19
C LEU A 141 7.63 6.71 -3.54
N VAL A 142 7.52 7.82 -2.82
CA VAL A 142 8.34 9.03 -3.00
C VAL A 142 8.93 9.46 -1.66
N ALA A 143 9.93 10.33 -1.70
CA ALA A 143 10.50 10.95 -0.52
C ALA A 143 9.42 11.70 0.29
N PRO A 144 9.57 11.81 1.61
CA PRO A 144 8.62 12.56 2.43
C PRO A 144 8.49 14.01 1.95
N TYR A 145 7.27 14.52 1.88
CA TYR A 145 6.97 15.91 1.56
C TYR A 145 5.96 16.49 2.56
N GLY A 146 6.06 17.80 2.81
CA GLY A 146 5.10 18.56 3.62
C GLY A 146 3.91 19.05 2.80
N LEU A 147 2.83 19.45 3.48
CA LEU A 147 1.62 19.95 2.82
C LEU A 147 1.86 21.29 2.12
N GLU A 148 2.72 22.13 2.66
CA GLU A 148 3.10 23.43 2.10
C GLU A 148 3.78 23.24 0.74
N ARG A 149 4.82 22.39 0.70
CA ARG A 149 5.55 22.04 -0.52
C ARG A 149 4.66 21.38 -1.56
N LEU A 150 3.77 20.48 -1.14
CA LEU A 150 2.79 19.89 -2.05
C LEU A 150 1.82 20.95 -2.59
N GLY A 151 1.35 21.87 -1.75
CA GLY A 151 0.44 22.95 -2.14
C GLY A 151 1.04 23.83 -3.23
N GLU A 152 2.29 24.26 -3.06
CA GLU A 152 3.03 25.04 -4.07
C GLU A 152 3.17 24.27 -5.39
N LEU A 153 3.56 22.99 -5.32
CA LEU A 153 3.70 22.13 -6.48
C LEU A 153 2.40 22.01 -7.29
N LEU A 154 1.28 21.81 -6.60
CA LEU A 154 -0.03 21.65 -7.24
C LEU A 154 -0.61 22.98 -7.73
N TYR A 155 -0.32 24.09 -7.05
CA TYR A 155 -0.70 25.44 -7.50
C TYR A 155 -0.06 25.81 -8.83
N ALA A 156 1.16 25.32 -9.08
CA ALA A 156 1.86 25.51 -10.35
C ALA A 156 1.32 24.64 -11.51
N LYS A 157 0.29 23.80 -11.29
CA LYS A 157 -0.30 22.94 -12.32
C LYS A 157 -1.63 23.53 -12.81
N ASP A 158 -1.84 23.50 -14.12
CA ASP A 158 -3.10 23.95 -14.74
C ASP A 158 -4.31 23.15 -14.26
N SER A 159 -4.13 21.85 -14.04
CA SER A 159 -5.16 20.95 -13.50
C SER A 159 -4.55 19.69 -12.90
N VAL A 160 -5.15 19.21 -11.81
CA VAL A 160 -4.77 17.97 -11.13
C VAL A 160 -5.96 17.01 -11.14
N PRO A 161 -5.86 15.85 -11.82
CA PRO A 161 -6.96 14.90 -11.90
C PRO A 161 -7.38 14.38 -10.53
N SER A 162 -8.70 14.32 -10.28
CA SER A 162 -9.27 13.84 -9.01
C SER A 162 -9.00 12.35 -8.73
N SER A 163 -8.56 11.59 -9.73
CA SER A 163 -8.17 10.19 -9.61
C SER A 163 -6.79 10.02 -8.93
N LEU A 164 -5.96 11.07 -8.96
CA LEU A 164 -4.65 11.15 -8.32
C LEU A 164 -4.84 11.36 -6.81
N ARG A 165 -4.16 10.55 -6.00
CA ARG A 165 -4.23 10.64 -4.53
C ARG A 165 -2.82 10.80 -3.96
N PHE A 166 -2.68 11.74 -3.05
CA PHE A 166 -1.44 12.03 -2.34
C PHE A 166 -1.51 11.42 -0.93
N HIS A 167 -0.46 10.68 -0.54
CA HIS A 167 -0.34 10.01 0.76
C HIS A 167 0.82 10.65 1.50
N GLY A 168 0.53 11.75 2.17
CA GLY A 168 1.47 12.53 2.97
C GLY A 168 1.49 12.14 4.44
N GLU A 169 1.92 13.08 5.29
CA GLU A 169 1.82 12.95 6.74
C GLU A 169 0.37 12.71 7.20
N GLY A 170 0.19 11.82 8.18
CA GLY A 170 -1.15 11.39 8.64
C GLY A 170 -1.87 10.44 7.69
N GLY A 171 -1.28 10.13 6.54
CA GLY A 171 -1.76 9.11 5.61
C GLY A 171 -1.27 7.70 5.95
N TYR A 172 -1.71 6.73 5.16
CA TYR A 172 -1.24 5.36 5.26
C TYR A 172 -1.26 4.63 3.91
N LEU A 173 -0.46 3.58 3.81
CA LEU A 173 -0.40 2.73 2.62
C LEU A 173 -0.32 1.25 3.01
N LEU A 174 -1.05 0.39 2.31
CA LEU A 174 -0.84 -1.06 2.43
C LEU A 174 0.48 -1.48 1.80
N LEU A 175 1.22 -2.36 2.48
CA LEU A 175 2.46 -2.92 1.95
C LEU A 175 2.33 -4.43 1.62
N PRO A 176 3.03 -4.93 0.59
CA PRO A 176 3.12 -6.37 0.32
C PRO A 176 3.75 -7.14 1.49
N PRO A 177 3.43 -8.44 1.71
CA PRO A 177 2.49 -9.28 0.97
C PRO A 177 1.08 -9.30 1.59
N SER A 178 0.50 -8.12 1.81
CA SER A 178 -0.86 -7.98 2.35
C SER A 178 -1.96 -8.41 1.38
N VAL A 179 -3.15 -8.66 1.92
CA VAL A 179 -4.38 -8.91 1.15
C VAL A 179 -5.48 -8.03 1.74
N ALA A 180 -6.22 -7.37 0.88
CA ALA A 180 -7.37 -6.52 1.23
C ALA A 180 -8.58 -6.89 0.37
N GLY A 181 -9.71 -6.20 0.58
CA GLY A 181 -10.95 -6.43 -0.15
C GLY A 181 -10.79 -6.28 -1.65
N THR A 182 -9.90 -5.38 -2.10
CA THR A 182 -9.59 -5.16 -3.52
C THR A 182 -8.66 -6.23 -4.11
N GLY A 183 -8.08 -7.12 -3.28
CA GLY A 183 -7.22 -8.22 -3.70
C GLY A 183 -5.84 -8.20 -3.07
N GLN A 184 -4.89 -8.84 -3.75
CA GLN A 184 -3.52 -8.97 -3.26
C GLN A 184 -2.73 -7.68 -3.48
N VAL A 185 -1.97 -7.28 -2.45
CA VAL A 185 -1.01 -6.18 -2.51
C VAL A 185 0.35 -6.77 -2.89
N ARG A 186 0.95 -6.27 -3.96
CA ARG A 186 2.22 -6.77 -4.49
C ARG A 186 3.16 -5.62 -4.84
N TRP A 187 4.44 -5.93 -4.91
CA TRP A 187 5.40 -5.05 -5.56
C TRP A 187 5.18 -5.15 -7.07
N GLU A 188 4.87 -4.04 -7.72
CA GLU A 188 5.06 -3.91 -9.18
C GLU A 188 6.54 -3.66 -9.45
N ARG A 189 7.14 -2.76 -8.67
CA ARG A 189 8.59 -2.57 -8.59
C ARG A 189 9.03 -2.85 -7.18
N ALA A 190 9.77 -3.94 -7.00
CA ALA A 190 10.35 -4.26 -5.71
C ALA A 190 11.53 -3.32 -5.40
N PRO A 191 11.79 -3.02 -4.12
CA PRO A 191 13.03 -2.38 -3.71
C PRO A 191 14.25 -3.19 -4.18
N LEU A 192 15.35 -2.49 -4.45
CA LEU A 192 16.62 -3.15 -4.81
C LEU A 192 17.08 -4.06 -3.66
N ALA A 193 17.46 -5.29 -4.01
CA ALA A 193 17.93 -6.27 -3.04
C ALA A 193 19.17 -5.75 -2.30
N GLY A 194 19.19 -5.93 -0.96
CA GLY A 194 20.31 -5.54 -0.12
C GLY A 194 20.40 -4.05 0.23
N SER A 195 19.45 -3.20 -0.21
CA SER A 195 19.42 -1.81 0.24
C SER A 195 18.95 -1.74 1.69
N ALA A 196 19.77 -1.18 2.58
CA ALA A 196 19.37 -0.89 3.95
C ALA A 196 18.17 0.09 3.99
N ARG A 197 18.06 0.98 2.99
CA ARG A 197 16.87 1.83 2.79
C ARG A 197 16.58 1.98 1.31
N PRO A 198 15.34 1.71 0.86
CA PRO A 198 14.98 1.90 -0.52
C PRO A 198 15.18 3.36 -0.93
N TRP A 199 15.77 3.57 -2.10
CA TRP A 199 15.86 4.90 -2.68
C TRP A 199 14.46 5.37 -3.14
N LEU A 200 14.17 6.65 -2.96
CA LEU A 200 12.89 7.26 -3.27
C LEU A 200 13.11 8.57 -4.06
N PRO A 201 12.39 8.78 -5.17
CA PRO A 201 12.41 10.06 -5.88
C PRO A 201 11.62 11.12 -5.09
N ASP A 202 11.94 12.39 -5.31
CA ASP A 202 11.09 13.49 -4.87
C ASP A 202 9.74 13.48 -5.60
N VAL A 203 8.70 14.05 -5.00
CA VAL A 203 7.34 14.06 -5.58
C VAL A 203 7.29 14.85 -6.89
N GLU A 204 8.07 15.92 -6.99
CA GLU A 204 8.19 16.76 -8.18
C GLU A 204 8.71 16.00 -9.39
N ALA A 205 9.58 15.02 -9.17
CA ALA A 205 10.15 14.22 -10.25
C ALA A 205 9.07 13.36 -10.94
N VAL A 206 8.04 12.93 -10.21
CA VAL A 206 7.04 11.97 -10.73
C VAL A 206 5.70 12.60 -11.06
N VAL A 207 5.36 13.76 -10.45
CA VAL A 207 3.98 14.30 -10.49
C VAL A 207 3.48 14.57 -11.90
N ASP A 208 4.34 15.08 -12.79
CA ASP A 208 3.93 15.47 -14.14
C ASP A 208 3.53 14.28 -14.99
N ALA A 209 4.35 13.23 -15.00
CA ALA A 209 4.03 11.98 -15.68
C ALA A 209 2.74 11.33 -15.11
N LEU A 210 2.50 11.46 -13.80
CA LEU A 210 1.31 10.92 -13.17
C LEU A 210 0.04 11.70 -13.53
N ILE A 211 0.13 13.03 -13.64
CA ILE A 211 -0.97 13.88 -14.12
C ILE A 211 -1.29 13.52 -15.57
N GLU A 212 -0.29 13.48 -16.45
CA GLU A 212 -0.47 13.16 -17.89
C GLU A 212 -1.07 11.76 -18.11
N ALA A 213 -0.61 10.76 -17.37
CA ALA A 213 -1.17 9.42 -17.44
C ALA A 213 -2.62 9.35 -16.95
N SER A 214 -2.99 10.23 -16.02
CA SER A 214 -4.33 10.31 -15.44
C SER A 214 -5.32 11.05 -16.36
N THR A 215 -4.88 12.09 -17.08
CA THR A 215 -5.70 12.82 -18.06
C THR A 215 -5.95 12.02 -19.34
N SER A 216 -5.01 11.15 -19.73
CA SER A 216 -5.13 10.27 -20.90
C SER A 216 -6.08 9.07 -20.70
N THR A 217 -6.86 9.08 -19.62
CA THR A 217 -7.87 8.06 -19.32
C THR A 217 -9.25 8.69 -19.56
N PRO A 218 -10.04 8.24 -20.56
CA PRO A 218 -11.40 8.71 -20.73
C PRO A 218 -12.17 8.49 -19.43
N GLY A 219 -12.86 9.54 -18.96
CA GLY A 219 -13.59 9.56 -17.71
C GLY A 219 -14.54 8.37 -17.57
N GLY A 220 -14.07 7.33 -16.88
CA GLY A 220 -14.93 6.32 -16.30
C GLY A 220 -15.74 7.01 -15.21
N GLY A 221 -16.95 7.44 -15.57
CA GLY A 221 -17.91 8.04 -14.67
C GLY A 221 -17.94 7.29 -13.33
N SER A 222 -17.71 8.07 -12.28
CA SER A 222 -17.87 7.75 -10.87
C SER A 222 -18.81 6.57 -10.58
N ARG A 223 -18.24 5.46 -10.16
CA ARG A 223 -18.44 5.02 -8.78
C ARG A 223 -17.08 5.02 -8.10
N LEU A 224 -16.96 5.83 -7.06
CA LEU A 224 -15.87 5.72 -6.10
C LEU A 224 -15.88 4.30 -5.52
N ALA A 225 -15.15 3.39 -6.14
CA ALA A 225 -14.71 2.18 -5.47
C ALA A 225 -13.58 2.61 -4.55
N TYR A 226 -13.91 2.73 -3.26
CA TYR A 226 -12.96 3.06 -2.20
C TYR A 226 -11.94 1.94 -2.04
#